data_AF-X1JUV5-F1
#
_entry.id   AF-X1JUV5-F1
#
_cell.length_a   1.000
_cell.length_b   1.000
_cell.length_c   1.000
_cell.angle_alpha   90.00
_cell.angle_beta   90.00
_cell.angle_gamma   90.00
#
_symmetry.space_group_name_H-M   'P 1'
#
loop_
_entity.id
_entity.type
_entity.pdbx_description
1 polymer ?
#
loop_
_entity_poly.entity_id
_entity_poly.type
_entity_poly.pdbx_seq_one_letter_code
_entity_poly.pdbx_strand_id
1 'polypeptide(L)'
;MKEVYPKNTETPVSIPEWVTNYHNNFMLKERTKCFKTCSKCGGTKLISKFSLDRRNPDGRTNICKACRVLEAEKYYYKNKDRILKQSKKYRDTNGKDRSEYFKHYQEENKERLKENASKWYLENKEAIKKRNLKYYQANKEACKQNRKLWIEKNKERIKKYNRQYKRKHTA
;
A
#
# COMPACT_ATOMS: atom_id res chain seq x y z
N MET A 1 73.66 1.59 15.34
CA MET A 1 73.65 1.98 13.91
C MET A 1 72.23 1.80 13.42
N LYS A 2 71.55 2.86 12.96
CA LYS A 2 70.18 2.76 12.43
C LYS A 2 70.29 2.43 10.94
N GLU A 3 69.81 1.25 10.54
CA GLU A 3 69.73 0.88 9.14
C GLU A 3 68.74 1.80 8.43
N VAL A 4 69.25 2.67 7.58
CA VAL A 4 68.45 3.53 6.71
C VAL A 4 68.13 2.71 5.47
N TYR A 5 66.90 2.21 5.38
CA TYR A 5 66.43 1.56 4.16
C TYR A 5 66.38 2.58 3.01
N PRO A 6 66.89 2.23 1.81
CA PRO A 6 66.93 3.14 0.68
C PRO A 6 65.50 3.49 0.23
N LYS A 7 65.25 4.77 -0.02
CA LYS A 7 63.98 5.25 -0.58
C LYS A 7 63.84 4.69 -1.99
N ASN A 8 62.81 3.87 -2.19
CA ASN A 8 62.42 3.34 -3.48
C ASN A 8 62.19 4.50 -4.46
N THR A 9 62.98 4.56 -5.53
CA THR A 9 62.75 5.46 -6.65
C THR A 9 61.58 4.89 -7.46
N GLU A 10 60.39 5.46 -7.27
CA GLU A 10 59.18 5.05 -7.97
C GLU A 10 59.31 5.38 -9.47
N THR A 11 59.73 4.40 -10.27
CA THR A 11 59.39 4.39 -11.69
C THR A 11 57.88 4.13 -11.78
N PRO A 12 57.12 4.87 -12.62
CA PRO A 12 55.69 4.63 -12.76
C PRO A 12 55.49 3.29 -13.45
N VAL A 13 55.26 2.24 -12.65
CA VAL A 13 54.98 0.89 -13.14
C VAL A 13 53.61 0.92 -13.82
N SER A 14 53.58 0.71 -15.14
CA SER A 14 52.30 0.59 -15.86
C SER A 14 51.60 -0.69 -15.42
N ILE A 15 50.46 -0.55 -14.75
CA ILE A 15 49.65 -1.67 -14.27
C ILE A 15 49.17 -2.49 -15.49
N PRO A 16 49.41 -3.81 -15.53
CA PRO A 16 48.97 -4.66 -16.64
C PRO A 16 47.45 -4.60 -16.84
N GLU A 17 47.02 -4.58 -18.10
CA GLU A 17 45.62 -4.37 -18.51
C GLU A 17 44.63 -5.39 -17.90
N TRP A 18 45.09 -6.61 -17.65
CA TRP A 18 44.30 -7.67 -17.01
C TRP A 18 44.02 -7.40 -15.53
N VAL A 19 44.93 -6.73 -14.80
CA VAL A 19 44.75 -6.33 -13.39
C VAL A 19 43.71 -5.22 -13.30
N THR A 20 43.77 -4.24 -14.19
CA THR A 20 42.73 -3.19 -14.31
C THR A 20 41.38 -3.77 -14.73
N ASN A 21 41.36 -4.80 -15.58
CA ASN A 21 40.12 -5.47 -15.99
C ASN A 21 39.42 -6.18 -14.81
N TYR A 22 40.15 -6.83 -13.91
CA TYR A 22 39.54 -7.43 -12.72
C TYR A 22 38.91 -6.37 -11.80
N HIS A 23 39.64 -5.31 -11.49
CA HIS A 23 39.15 -4.23 -10.63
C HIS A 23 37.89 -3.57 -11.23
N ASN A 24 37.92 -3.26 -12.54
CA ASN A 24 36.77 -2.69 -13.24
C ASN A 24 35.55 -3.62 -13.21
N ASN A 25 35.75 -4.93 -13.44
CA ASN A 25 34.67 -5.92 -13.38
C ASN A 25 34.07 -6.06 -11.97
N PHE A 26 34.91 -6.05 -10.94
CA PHE A 26 34.46 -6.08 -9.55
C PHE A 26 33.63 -4.83 -9.20
N MET A 27 34.12 -3.64 -9.56
CA MET A 27 33.42 -2.38 -9.30
C MET A 27 32.11 -2.28 -10.08
N LEU A 28 32.02 -2.81 -11.30
CA LEU A 28 30.77 -2.96 -12.05
C LEU A 28 29.77 -3.89 -11.34
N LYS A 29 30.25 -4.99 -10.75
CA LYS A 29 29.43 -5.94 -9.99
C LYS A 29 28.92 -5.34 -8.67
N GLU A 30 29.72 -4.58 -7.95
CA GLU A 30 29.26 -3.86 -6.74
C GLU A 30 28.29 -2.72 -7.10
N ARG A 31 28.57 -1.97 -8.17
CA ARG A 31 27.68 -0.92 -8.66
C ARG A 31 26.31 -1.48 -9.02
N THR A 32 26.24 -2.66 -9.64
CA THR A 32 24.97 -3.31 -10.03
C THR A 32 24.14 -3.82 -8.86
N LYS A 33 24.74 -4.06 -7.69
CA LYS A 33 23.98 -4.36 -6.46
C LYS A 33 23.20 -3.15 -5.94
N CYS A 34 23.76 -1.96 -6.04
CA CYS A 34 23.14 -0.74 -5.51
C CYS A 34 22.34 0.02 -6.58
N PHE A 35 22.84 0.05 -7.81
CA PHE A 35 22.33 0.86 -8.91
C PHE A 35 22.16 0.04 -10.19
N LYS A 36 21.12 0.35 -10.95
CA LYS A 36 20.86 -0.27 -12.24
C LYS A 36 20.43 0.80 -13.24
N THR A 37 20.87 0.62 -14.48
CA THR A 37 20.50 1.50 -15.59
C THR A 37 19.19 1.01 -16.21
N CYS A 38 18.23 1.92 -16.38
CA CYS A 38 16.96 1.61 -17.02
C CYS A 38 17.13 1.52 -18.54
N SER A 39 16.73 0.40 -19.15
CA SER A 39 16.79 0.21 -20.61
C SER A 39 15.88 1.15 -21.39
N LYS A 40 14.85 1.74 -20.76
CA LYS A 40 13.85 2.59 -21.44
C LYS A 40 14.15 4.08 -21.37
N CYS A 41 14.69 4.57 -20.25
CA CYS A 41 15.02 6.00 -20.09
C CYS A 41 16.53 6.26 -19.96
N GLY A 42 17.38 5.25 -20.00
CA GLY A 42 18.84 5.37 -19.89
C GLY A 42 19.38 5.79 -18.52
N GLY A 43 18.55 6.31 -17.61
CA GLY A 43 19.04 6.81 -16.32
C GLY A 43 19.41 5.70 -15.33
N THR A 44 20.59 5.82 -14.70
CA THR A 44 21.05 5.02 -13.57
C THR A 44 20.26 5.37 -12.30
N LYS A 45 19.64 4.38 -11.67
CA LYS A 45 18.77 4.54 -10.50
C LYS A 45 19.07 3.47 -9.48
N LEU A 46 18.68 3.69 -8.23
CA LEU A 46 18.76 2.67 -7.18
C LEU A 46 18.03 1.39 -7.61
N ILE A 47 18.59 0.23 -7.26
CA ILE A 47 18.04 -1.09 -7.57
C ILE A 47 16.59 -1.26 -7.06
N SER A 48 16.23 -0.58 -5.96
CA SER A 48 14.88 -0.58 -5.37
C SER A 48 13.81 0.07 -6.28
N LYS A 49 14.24 0.90 -7.24
CA LYS A 49 13.37 1.51 -8.25
C LYS A 49 13.05 0.58 -9.41
N PHE A 50 13.58 -0.65 -9.39
CA PHE A 50 13.26 -1.73 -10.31
C PHE A 50 12.43 -2.79 -9.59
N SER A 51 11.47 -3.38 -10.29
CA SER A 51 10.65 -4.44 -9.72
C SER A 51 11.43 -5.75 -9.69
N LEU A 52 10.98 -6.69 -8.87
CA LEU A 52 11.58 -8.03 -8.81
C LEU A 52 11.18 -8.81 -10.07
N ASP A 53 12.14 -9.54 -10.63
CA ASP A 53 11.93 -10.51 -11.71
C ASP A 53 12.96 -11.62 -11.60
N ARG A 54 12.51 -12.80 -11.16
CA ARG A 54 13.37 -13.96 -10.87
C ARG A 54 13.99 -14.57 -12.13
N ARG A 55 13.54 -14.18 -13.32
CA ARG A 55 14.09 -14.66 -14.60
C ARG A 55 15.39 -13.95 -14.97
N ASN A 56 15.66 -12.78 -14.39
CA ASN A 56 16.89 -12.04 -14.66
C ASN A 56 17.99 -12.46 -13.67
N PRO A 57 19.27 -12.53 -14.10
CA PRO A 57 20.37 -12.93 -13.24
C PRO A 57 20.55 -12.07 -11.97
N ASP A 58 20.18 -10.79 -12.04
CA ASP A 58 20.22 -9.85 -10.92
C ASP A 58 18.91 -9.80 -10.10
N GLY A 59 17.92 -10.64 -10.45
CA GLY A 59 16.62 -10.72 -9.79
C GLY A 59 15.74 -9.47 -9.98
N ARG A 60 16.10 -8.57 -10.90
CA ARG A 60 15.47 -7.25 -11.08
C ARG A 60 15.13 -6.98 -12.52
N THR A 61 14.18 -6.08 -12.73
CA THR A 61 13.72 -5.74 -14.08
C THR A 61 14.70 -4.77 -14.72
N ASN A 62 14.86 -4.83 -16.05
CA ASN A 62 15.68 -3.85 -16.79
C ASN A 62 15.01 -2.48 -16.95
N ILE A 63 13.67 -2.43 -16.85
CA ILE A 63 12.89 -1.19 -16.91
C ILE A 63 12.54 -0.73 -15.48
N CYS A 64 12.74 0.55 -15.19
CA CYS A 64 12.40 1.14 -13.90
C CYS A 64 10.89 1.27 -13.71
N LYS A 65 10.44 1.30 -12.45
CA LYS A 65 9.01 1.43 -12.09
C LYS A 65 8.35 2.64 -12.74
N ALA A 66 9.03 3.78 -12.80
CA ALA A 66 8.50 5.00 -13.41
C ALA A 66 8.17 4.81 -14.90
N CYS A 67 9.08 4.23 -15.69
CA CYS A 67 8.82 3.95 -17.11
C CYS A 67 7.67 2.96 -17.30
N ARG A 68 7.52 1.96 -16.42
CA ARG A 68 6.39 1.04 -16.47
C ARG A 68 5.06 1.70 -16.15
N VAL A 69 5.03 2.58 -15.16
CA VAL A 69 3.81 3.32 -14.80
C VAL A 69 3.37 4.17 -15.98
N LEU A 70 4.29 4.93 -16.60
CA LEU A 70 3.98 5.73 -17.79
C LEU A 70 3.47 4.87 -18.95
N GLU A 71 4.04 3.69 -19.18
CA GLU A 71 3.59 2.76 -20.21
C GLU A 71 2.21 2.18 -19.92
N ALA A 72 1.96 1.79 -18.66
CA ALA A 72 0.66 1.31 -18.21
C ALA A 72 -0.42 2.37 -18.34
N GLU A 73 -0.12 3.63 -17.99
CA GLU A 73 -1.02 4.77 -18.17
C GLU A 73 -1.34 5.02 -19.65
N LYS A 74 -0.32 5.06 -20.51
CA LYS A 74 -0.52 5.20 -21.97
C LYS A 74 -1.42 4.08 -22.52
N TYR A 75 -1.18 2.84 -22.09
CA TYR A 75 -2.03 1.72 -22.47
C TYR A 75 -3.46 1.89 -21.96
N TYR A 76 -3.64 2.29 -20.70
CA TYR A 76 -4.95 2.53 -20.11
C TYR A 76 -5.72 3.59 -20.89
N TYR A 77 -5.15 4.77 -21.12
CA TYR A 77 -5.83 5.86 -21.83
C TYR A 77 -6.15 5.51 -23.28
N LYS A 78 -5.24 4.80 -23.98
CA LYS A 78 -5.49 4.32 -25.35
C LYS A 78 -6.63 3.30 -25.43
N ASN A 79 -6.86 2.53 -24.36
CA ASN A 79 -7.84 1.43 -24.35
C ASN A 79 -8.96 1.64 -23.32
N LYS A 80 -9.15 2.87 -22.84
CA LYS A 80 -9.99 3.19 -21.67
C LYS A 80 -11.41 2.65 -21.84
N ASP A 81 -12.02 2.95 -22.97
CA ASP A 81 -13.41 2.54 -23.24
C ASP A 81 -13.56 1.03 -23.31
N ARG A 82 -12.60 0.34 -23.94
CA ARG A 82 -12.59 -1.12 -24.01
C ARG A 82 -12.49 -1.74 -22.62
N ILE A 83 -11.55 -1.25 -21.80
CA ILE A 83 -11.34 -1.74 -20.41
C ILE A 83 -12.59 -1.51 -19.56
N LEU A 84 -13.21 -0.34 -19.67
CA LEU A 84 -14.42 0.00 -18.92
C LEU A 84 -15.63 -0.84 -19.37
N LYS A 85 -15.82 -1.03 -20.68
CA LYS A 85 -16.87 -1.90 -21.24
C LYS A 85 -16.70 -3.34 -20.77
N GLN A 86 -15.49 -3.88 -20.84
CA GLN A 86 -15.19 -5.24 -20.39
C GLN A 86 -15.42 -5.40 -18.88
N SER A 87 -14.97 -4.42 -18.10
CA SER A 87 -15.15 -4.40 -16.64
C SER A 87 -16.62 -4.31 -16.26
N LYS A 88 -17.42 -3.51 -16.98
CA LYS A 88 -18.88 -3.46 -16.80
C LYS A 88 -19.52 -4.81 -17.12
N LYS A 89 -19.23 -5.38 -18.29
CA LYS A 89 -19.74 -6.71 -18.68
C LYS A 89 -19.43 -7.76 -17.61
N TYR A 90 -18.19 -7.80 -17.11
CA TYR A 90 -17.80 -8.74 -16.05
C TYR A 90 -18.61 -8.55 -14.76
N ARG A 91 -18.84 -7.30 -14.32
CA ARG A 91 -19.68 -7.01 -13.14
C ARG A 91 -21.13 -7.42 -13.35
N ASP A 92 -21.69 -7.16 -14.53
CA ASP A 92 -23.09 -7.44 -14.83
C ASP A 92 -23.35 -8.95 -14.92
N THR A 93 -22.40 -9.72 -15.49
CA THR A 93 -22.56 -11.18 -15.64
C THR A 93 -22.19 -11.96 -14.38
N ASN A 94 -21.17 -11.54 -13.63
CA ASN A 94 -20.66 -12.30 -12.47
C ASN A 94 -21.05 -11.67 -11.12
N GLY A 95 -21.83 -10.59 -11.11
CA GLY A 95 -22.18 -9.87 -9.88
C GLY A 95 -22.98 -10.72 -8.90
N LYS A 96 -23.87 -11.58 -9.40
CA LYS A 96 -24.66 -12.51 -8.59
C LYS A 96 -23.78 -13.59 -7.97
N ASP A 97 -23.00 -14.29 -8.79
CA ASP A 97 -22.09 -15.36 -8.34
C ASP A 97 -21.08 -14.84 -7.31
N ARG A 98 -20.56 -13.63 -7.53
CA ARG A 98 -19.66 -12.96 -6.58
C ARG A 98 -20.38 -12.65 -5.27
N SER A 99 -21.61 -12.15 -5.32
CA SER A 99 -22.39 -11.88 -4.11
C SER A 99 -22.71 -13.16 -3.34
N GLU A 100 -23.02 -14.25 -4.03
CA GLU A 100 -23.31 -15.54 -3.43
C GLU A 100 -22.07 -16.16 -2.80
N TYR A 101 -20.95 -16.15 -3.52
CA TYR A 101 -19.64 -16.51 -2.98
C TYR A 101 -19.29 -15.73 -1.71
N PHE A 102 -19.51 -14.40 -1.71
CA PHE A 102 -19.24 -13.59 -0.52
C PHE A 102 -20.17 -13.91 0.65
N LYS A 103 -21.45 -14.22 0.40
CA LYS A 103 -22.37 -14.66 1.46
C LYS A 103 -21.88 -15.96 2.07
N HIS A 104 -21.55 -16.96 1.25
CA HIS A 104 -21.02 -18.22 1.71
C HIS A 104 -19.72 -18.04 2.52
N TYR A 105 -18.79 -17.24 1.99
CA TYR A 105 -17.56 -16.91 2.70
C TYR A 105 -17.83 -16.23 4.06
N GLN A 106 -18.79 -15.31 4.14
CA GLN A 106 -19.16 -14.66 5.39
C GLN A 106 -19.79 -15.63 6.39
N GLU A 107 -20.62 -16.56 5.93
CA GLU A 107 -21.26 -17.57 6.77
C GLU A 107 -20.26 -18.58 7.31
N GLU A 108 -19.43 -19.17 6.45
CA GLU A 108 -18.39 -20.14 6.85
C GLU A 108 -17.34 -19.52 7.76
N ASN A 109 -17.00 -18.25 7.55
CA ASN A 109 -15.92 -17.58 8.27
C ASN A 109 -16.46 -16.60 9.33
N LYS A 110 -17.74 -16.69 9.70
CA LYS A 110 -18.43 -15.74 10.59
C LYS A 110 -17.68 -15.51 11.90
N GLU A 111 -17.30 -16.58 12.58
CA GLU A 111 -16.61 -16.49 13.87
C GLU A 111 -15.21 -15.88 13.71
N ARG A 112 -14.44 -16.31 12.69
CA ARG A 112 -13.12 -15.71 12.38
C ARG A 112 -13.23 -14.22 12.05
N LEU A 113 -14.23 -13.83 11.27
CA LEU A 113 -14.46 -12.42 10.92
C LEU A 113 -14.82 -11.60 12.17
N LYS A 114 -15.64 -12.16 13.07
CA LYS A 114 -16.01 -11.52 14.33
C LYS A 114 -14.81 -11.38 15.28
N GLU A 115 -13.99 -12.41 15.39
CA GLU A 115 -12.75 -12.38 16.17
C GLU A 115 -11.78 -11.33 15.64
N ASN A 116 -11.53 -11.32 14.32
CA ASN A 116 -10.68 -10.32 13.67
C ASN A 116 -11.22 -8.90 13.88
N ALA A 117 -12.54 -8.70 13.76
CA ALA A 117 -13.16 -7.41 14.02
C ALA A 117 -13.00 -6.97 15.48
N SER A 118 -13.15 -7.91 16.44
CA SER A 118 -12.95 -7.67 17.86
C SER A 118 -11.50 -7.27 18.15
N LYS A 119 -10.54 -8.04 17.63
CA LYS A 119 -9.11 -7.78 17.79
C LYS A 119 -8.73 -6.40 17.23
N TRP A 120 -9.14 -6.11 15.99
CA TRP A 120 -8.92 -4.81 15.38
C TRP A 120 -9.53 -3.67 16.20
N TYR A 121 -10.76 -3.86 16.71
CA TYR A 121 -11.40 -2.85 17.56
C TYR A 121 -10.65 -2.62 18.86
N LEU A 122 -10.19 -3.67 19.55
CA LEU A 122 -9.42 -3.54 20.79
C LEU A 122 -8.10 -2.80 20.57
N GLU A 123 -7.36 -3.18 19.52
CA GLU A 123 -6.09 -2.53 19.14
C GLU A 123 -6.28 -1.04 18.78
N ASN A 124 -7.42 -0.69 18.17
CA ASN A 124 -7.67 0.66 17.66
C ASN A 124 -8.62 1.48 18.56
N LYS A 125 -9.05 0.94 19.71
CA LYS A 125 -10.10 1.54 20.57
C LYS A 125 -9.78 2.98 20.97
N GLU A 126 -8.57 3.22 21.43
CA GLU A 126 -8.14 4.55 21.90
C GLU A 126 -7.96 5.54 20.74
N ALA A 127 -7.45 5.06 19.58
CA ALA A 127 -7.37 5.88 18.37
C ALA A 127 -8.77 6.29 17.86
N ILE A 128 -9.73 5.35 17.89
CA ILE A 128 -11.13 5.61 17.54
C ILE A 128 -11.75 6.64 18.49
N LYS A 129 -11.60 6.46 19.80
CA LYS A 129 -12.09 7.42 20.80
C LYS A 129 -11.50 8.81 20.59
N LYS A 130 -10.19 8.92 20.42
CA LYS A 130 -9.50 10.19 20.17
C LYS A 130 -10.02 10.88 18.91
N ARG A 131 -10.17 10.12 17.81
CA ARG A 131 -10.74 10.63 16.56
C ARG A 131 -12.18 11.11 16.74
N ASN A 132 -13.01 10.31 17.42
CA ASN A 132 -14.42 10.64 17.65
C ASN A 132 -14.57 11.87 18.55
N LEU A 133 -13.74 12.00 19.59
CA LEU A 133 -13.71 13.18 20.45
C LEU A 133 -13.33 14.43 19.66
N LYS A 134 -12.28 14.35 18.84
CA LYS A 134 -11.86 15.45 17.97
C LYS A 134 -12.97 15.86 17.00
N TYR A 135 -13.64 14.90 16.38
CA TYR A 135 -14.78 15.15 15.51
C TYR A 135 -15.93 15.83 16.26
N TYR A 136 -16.29 15.30 17.43
CA TYR A 136 -17.36 15.86 18.25
C TYR A 136 -17.07 17.30 18.69
N GLN A 137 -15.83 17.59 19.14
CA GLN A 137 -15.42 18.93 19.56
C GLN A 137 -15.50 19.93 18.39
N ALA A 138 -15.00 19.55 17.22
CA ALA A 138 -15.05 20.39 16.02
C ALA A 138 -16.47 20.59 15.47
N ASN A 139 -17.38 19.63 15.70
CA ASN A 139 -18.73 19.63 15.14
C ASN A 139 -19.82 19.74 16.21
N LYS A 140 -19.50 20.28 17.38
CA LYS A 140 -20.36 20.24 18.58
C LYS A 140 -21.77 20.79 18.32
N GLU A 141 -21.85 21.92 17.64
CA GLU A 141 -23.13 22.56 17.32
C GLU A 141 -23.91 21.79 16.26
N ALA A 142 -23.25 21.27 15.22
CA ALA A 142 -23.89 20.40 14.23
C ALA A 142 -24.44 19.12 14.88
N CYS A 143 -23.69 18.49 15.80
CA CYS A 143 -24.17 17.33 16.56
C CYS A 143 -25.41 17.66 17.41
N LYS A 144 -25.44 18.81 18.07
CA LYS A 144 -26.61 19.26 18.85
C LYS A 144 -27.83 19.50 17.96
N GLN A 145 -27.65 20.18 16.82
CA GLN A 145 -28.74 20.45 15.89
C GLN A 145 -29.30 19.15 15.30
N ASN A 146 -28.42 18.24 14.88
CA ASN A 146 -28.82 16.91 14.42
C ASN A 146 -29.58 16.13 15.49
N ARG A 147 -29.16 16.22 16.76
CA ARG A 147 -29.88 15.62 17.88
C ARG A 147 -31.28 16.20 18.05
N LYS A 148 -31.44 17.52 17.97
CA LYS A 148 -32.76 18.18 18.03
C LYS A 148 -33.67 17.71 16.88
N LEU A 149 -33.16 17.73 15.64
CA LEU A 149 -33.91 17.29 14.46
C LEU A 149 -34.33 15.82 14.57
N TRP A 150 -33.44 14.96 15.08
CA TRP A 150 -33.75 13.55 15.29
C TRP A 150 -34.84 13.38 16.35
N ILE A 151 -34.78 14.12 17.47
CA ILE A 151 -35.80 14.05 18.53
C ILE A 151 -37.17 14.48 17.98
N GLU A 152 -37.24 15.58 17.24
CA GLU A 152 -38.51 16.06 16.68
C GLU A 152 -39.10 15.05 15.70
N LYS A 153 -38.29 14.53 14.77
CA LYS A 153 -38.72 13.50 13.81
C LYS A 153 -39.14 12.18 14.46
N ASN A 154 -38.63 11.86 15.65
CA ASN A 154 -38.87 10.59 16.33
C ASN A 154 -39.73 10.74 17.60
N LYS A 155 -40.38 11.88 17.80
CA LYS A 155 -41.11 12.24 19.03
C LYS A 155 -42.15 11.19 19.45
N GLU A 156 -42.97 10.72 18.52
CA GLU A 156 -43.98 9.70 18.80
C GLU A 156 -43.36 8.33 19.11
N ARG A 157 -42.26 7.98 18.43
CA ARG A 157 -41.50 6.76 18.73
C ARG A 157 -40.93 6.79 20.15
N ILE A 158 -40.38 7.93 20.56
CA ILE A 158 -39.84 8.15 21.90
C ILE A 158 -40.97 8.05 22.95
N LYS A 159 -42.12 8.70 22.73
CA LYS A 159 -43.28 8.61 23.64
C LYS A 159 -43.78 7.17 23.79
N LYS A 160 -43.93 6.44 22.68
CA LYS A 160 -44.36 5.03 22.69
C LYS A 160 -43.40 4.17 23.50
N TYR A 161 -42.10 4.32 23.25
CA TYR A 161 -41.05 3.61 24.00
C TYR A 161 -41.11 3.93 25.49
N ASN A 162 -41.18 5.22 25.87
CA ASN A 162 -41.24 5.63 27.28
C ASN A 162 -42.49 5.08 28.01
N ARG A 163 -43.65 5.06 27.34
CA ARG A 163 -44.87 4.45 27.87
C ARG A 163 -44.68 2.95 28.12
N GLN A 164 -44.07 2.23 27.17
CA GLN A 164 -43.78 0.80 27.31
C GLN A 164 -42.77 0.52 28.43
N TYR A 165 -41.72 1.32 28.52
CA TYR A 165 -40.71 1.22 29.57
C TYR A 165 -41.32 1.41 30.95
N LYS A 166 -42.13 2.46 31.14
CA LYS A 166 -42.85 2.72 32.40
C LYS A 166 -43.75 1.54 32.77
N ARG A 167 -44.52 0.98 31.83
CA ARG A 167 -45.38 -0.19 32.09
C ARG A 167 -44.61 -1.45 32.52
N LYS A 168 -43.35 -1.61 32.09
CA LYS A 168 -42.52 -2.77 32.42
C LYS A 168 -41.73 -2.64 33.71
N HIS A 169 -41.46 -1.41 34.16
CA HIS A 169 -40.60 -1.12 35.32
C HIS A 169 -41.31 -0.36 36.45
N THR A 170 -42.62 -0.13 36.32
CA THR A 170 -43.47 0.30 37.43
C THR A 170 -44.46 -0.84 37.68
N ALA A 171 -44.03 -1.79 38.51
CA ALA A 171 -44.82 -2.74 39.28
C ALA A 171 -44.10 -2.90 40.62
#